data_AF-A0A6V8P1Z9-F1
#
_entry.id   AF-A0A6V8P1Z9-F1
#
_cell.length_a   1.000
_cell.length_b   1.000
_cell.length_c   1.000
_cell.angle_alpha   90.00
_cell.angle_beta   90.00
_cell.angle_gamma   90.00
#
_symmetry.space_group_name_H-M   'P 1'
#
loop_
_entity.id
_entity.type
_entity.pdbx_description
1 polymer ?
#
loop_
_entity_poly.entity_id
_entity_poly.type
_entity_poly.pdbx_seq_one_letter_code
_entity_poly.pdbx_strand_id
1 'polypeptide(L)'
;MLTEGNQVTEKGKYIYCIIGINEDRNFGSMGIGGRGDEVYTVCYQDLAAVISDSPIMKYPIRRDNTLAHQLVMEEVMKNYTLLPVRFGTIAESKNGIAPEERIKEKVLKGRYTEFKNLLRDMDNKIFNICFPKRIFIMLTV
;
A
#
# COMPACT_ATOMS: atom_id res chain seq x y z
N MET A 1 15.71 -37.76 -10.41
CA MET A 1 15.66 -36.67 -11.43
C MET A 1 14.79 -35.58 -10.86
N LEU A 2 15.40 -34.46 -10.46
CA LEU A 2 14.69 -33.27 -10.01
C LEU A 2 14.46 -32.38 -11.24
N THR A 3 13.22 -32.01 -11.50
CA THR A 3 12.90 -30.79 -12.22
C THR A 3 11.84 -30.08 -11.39
N GLU A 4 12.32 -29.26 -10.46
CA GLU A 4 11.51 -28.24 -9.81
C GLU A 4 11.08 -27.27 -10.90
N GLY A 5 9.79 -27.28 -11.23
CA GLY A 5 9.19 -26.27 -12.08
C GLY A 5 9.21 -24.95 -11.34
N ASN A 6 10.25 -24.14 -11.60
CA ASN A 6 10.33 -22.76 -11.14
C ASN A 6 9.21 -21.98 -11.84
N GLN A 7 8.03 -21.93 -11.24
CA GLN A 7 6.97 -21.01 -11.62
C GLN A 7 7.53 -19.62 -11.31
N VAL A 8 7.99 -18.91 -12.34
CA VAL A 8 8.30 -17.48 -12.22
C VAL A 8 6.97 -16.80 -11.96
N THR A 9 6.57 -16.71 -10.69
CA THR A 9 5.46 -15.86 -10.27
C THR A 9 5.83 -14.45 -10.69
N GLU A 10 5.10 -13.91 -11.66
CA GLU A 10 5.32 -12.55 -12.14
C GLU A 10 5.32 -11.59 -10.94
N LYS A 11 6.38 -10.80 -10.83
CA LYS A 11 6.61 -9.91 -9.68
C LYS A 11 5.79 -8.64 -9.86
N GLY A 12 4.88 -8.39 -8.93
CA GLY A 12 4.14 -7.14 -8.79
C GLY A 12 4.43 -6.49 -7.44
N LYS A 13 3.75 -5.37 -7.20
CA LYS A 13 3.76 -4.65 -5.93
C LYS A 13 2.35 -4.53 -5.40
N TYR A 14 2.11 -5.04 -4.20
CA TYR A 14 0.84 -4.85 -3.52
C TYR A 14 0.79 -3.44 -2.94
N ILE A 15 -0.31 -2.71 -3.15
CA ILE A 15 -0.49 -1.34 -2.69
C ILE A 15 -1.45 -1.31 -1.50
N TYR A 16 -0.98 -0.79 -0.37
CA TYR A 16 -1.77 -0.71 0.87
C TYR A 16 -2.52 0.62 0.98
N CYS A 17 -1.79 1.73 0.90
CA CYS A 17 -2.32 3.07 1.10
C CYS A 17 -1.41 4.14 0.47
N ILE A 18 -1.93 5.37 0.42
CA ILE A 18 -1.18 6.58 0.06
C ILE A 18 -1.02 7.44 1.31
N ILE A 19 0.18 7.98 1.54
CA ILE A 19 0.51 8.85 2.68
C ILE A 19 1.19 10.13 2.20
N GLY A 20 1.16 11.17 3.04
CA GLY A 20 1.88 12.42 2.83
C GLY A 20 3.29 12.35 3.44
N ILE A 21 4.31 12.15 2.61
CA ILE A 21 5.71 12.09 3.01
C ILE A 21 6.61 12.32 1.79
N ASN A 22 7.79 12.91 1.98
CA ASN A 22 8.77 13.18 0.92
C ASN A 22 10.10 12.40 1.08
N GLU A 23 10.12 11.40 1.96
CA GLU A 23 11.29 10.58 2.27
C GLU A 23 10.92 9.09 2.25
N ASP A 24 11.91 8.26 1.92
CA ASP A 24 11.73 6.81 1.92
C ASP A 24 11.58 6.27 3.34
N ARG A 25 10.63 5.35 3.53
CA ARG A 25 10.36 4.67 4.80
C ARG A 25 10.20 3.18 4.58
N ASN A 26 10.66 2.42 5.57
CA ASN A 26 10.48 0.98 5.69
C ASN A 26 9.66 0.69 6.97
N PHE A 27 8.65 -0.16 6.85
CA PHE A 27 7.73 -0.55 7.93
C PHE A 27 7.98 -1.98 8.41
N GLY A 28 9.01 -2.65 7.90
CA GLY A 28 9.43 -4.00 8.27
C GLY A 28 8.79 -5.11 7.45
N SER A 29 9.13 -6.35 7.81
CA SER A 29 8.78 -7.59 7.12
C SER A 29 7.35 -8.07 7.45
N MET A 30 6.35 -7.25 7.14
CA MET A 30 4.94 -7.51 7.45
C MET A 30 4.04 -7.56 6.21
N GLY A 31 4.64 -7.74 5.03
CA GLY A 31 3.92 -7.84 3.76
C GLY A 31 2.90 -8.98 3.70
N ILE A 32 1.84 -8.77 2.92
CA ILE A 32 0.75 -9.71 2.71
C ILE A 32 1.22 -11.01 2.05
N GLY A 33 0.59 -12.12 2.45
CA GLY A 33 0.85 -13.45 1.90
C GLY A 33 1.87 -14.27 2.69
N GLY A 34 2.27 -13.82 3.88
CA GLY A 34 3.04 -14.63 4.84
C GLY A 34 4.48 -14.95 4.42
N ARG A 35 5.01 -14.25 3.41
CA ARG A 35 6.37 -14.44 2.88
C ARG A 35 7.44 -13.61 3.59
N GLY A 36 7.03 -12.73 4.51
CA GLY A 36 7.95 -11.81 5.19
C GLY A 36 8.47 -10.69 4.27
N ASP A 37 7.73 -10.36 3.21
CA ASP A 37 8.12 -9.27 2.30
C ASP A 37 8.16 -7.94 3.06
N GLU A 38 9.17 -7.13 2.75
CA GLU A 38 9.29 -5.80 3.34
C GLU A 38 8.21 -4.86 2.81
N VAL A 39 7.68 -4.06 3.71
CA VAL A 39 6.77 -2.97 3.38
C VAL A 39 7.56 -1.67 3.37
N TYR A 40 7.51 -0.94 2.26
CA TYR A 40 8.26 0.29 2.07
C TYR A 40 7.49 1.30 1.21
N THR A 41 8.03 2.49 1.06
CA THR A 41 7.43 3.56 0.28
C THR A 41 8.01 3.68 -1.13
N VAL A 42 7.18 4.07 -2.08
CA VAL A 42 7.61 4.70 -3.34
C VAL A 42 7.12 6.14 -3.34
N CYS A 43 8.06 7.09 -3.39
CA CYS A 43 7.77 8.51 -3.23
C CYS A 43 7.64 9.25 -4.58
N TYR A 44 6.77 10.26 -4.60
CA TYR A 44 6.67 11.28 -5.62
C TYR A 44 6.30 12.62 -4.94
N GLN A 45 7.23 13.58 -4.95
CA GLN A 45 7.08 14.85 -4.25
C GLN A 45 6.78 14.64 -2.76
N ASP A 46 5.67 15.19 -2.25
CA ASP A 46 5.21 15.05 -0.86
C ASP A 46 4.18 13.92 -0.67
N LEU A 47 4.04 13.01 -1.64
CA LEU A 47 3.21 11.81 -1.55
C LEU A 47 4.06 10.54 -1.65
N ALA A 48 3.62 9.49 -0.96
CA ALA A 48 4.16 8.16 -1.15
C ALA A 48 3.08 7.08 -1.15
N ALA A 49 3.30 6.04 -1.95
CA ALA A 49 2.53 4.80 -1.87
C ALA A 49 3.25 3.82 -0.95
N VAL A 50 2.54 3.24 0.02
CA VAL A 50 3.03 2.16 0.85
C VAL A 50 2.78 0.84 0.12
N ILE A 51 3.86 0.09 -0.13
CA ILE A 51 3.84 -1.11 -0.97
C ILE A 51 4.68 -2.24 -0.36
N SER A 52 4.46 -3.47 -0.86
CA SER A 52 5.37 -4.59 -0.64
C SER A 52 5.49 -5.42 -1.92
N ASP A 53 6.55 -6.22 -1.99
CA ASP A 53 6.70 -7.21 -3.04
C ASP A 53 5.55 -8.23 -2.95
N SER A 54 5.04 -8.64 -4.12
CA SER A 54 3.95 -9.61 -4.20
C SER A 54 3.93 -10.31 -5.56
N PRO A 55 3.57 -11.60 -5.63
CA PRO A 55 3.14 -12.19 -6.89
C PRO A 55 1.90 -11.45 -7.44
N ILE A 56 1.75 -11.43 -8.76
CA ILE A 56 0.51 -10.98 -9.42
C ILE A 56 -0.54 -12.08 -9.26
N MET A 57 -1.37 -11.96 -8.23
CA MET A 57 -2.43 -12.91 -7.94
C MET A 57 -3.63 -12.23 -7.29
N LYS A 58 -4.80 -12.89 -7.36
CA LYS A 58 -5.96 -12.47 -6.58
C LYS A 58 -5.83 -12.98 -5.15
N TYR A 59 -5.58 -12.09 -4.20
CA TYR A 59 -5.62 -12.43 -2.78
C TYR A 59 -7.06 -12.73 -2.34
N PRO A 60 -7.36 -13.92 -1.83
CA PRO A 60 -8.67 -14.20 -1.27
C PRO A 60 -8.84 -13.43 0.04
N ILE A 61 -10.08 -12.99 0.32
CA ILE A 61 -10.45 -12.32 1.58
C ILE A 61 -10.52 -13.38 2.68
N ARG A 62 -9.36 -13.84 3.12
CA ARG A 62 -9.17 -14.79 4.21
C ARG A 62 -8.57 -14.06 5.40
N ARG A 63 -8.79 -14.62 6.59
CA ARG A 63 -8.39 -14.02 7.86
C ARG A 63 -6.91 -13.64 7.90
N ASP A 64 -6.03 -14.51 7.42
CA ASP A 64 -4.59 -14.30 7.32
C ASP A 64 -4.24 -13.09 6.45
N ASN A 65 -4.77 -13.02 5.23
CA ASN A 65 -4.49 -11.93 4.30
C ASN A 65 -5.08 -10.59 4.77
N THR A 66 -6.31 -10.61 5.28
CA THR A 66 -6.97 -9.41 5.82
C THR A 66 -6.24 -8.91 7.07
N LEU A 67 -5.81 -9.80 7.96
CA LEU A 67 -5.06 -9.42 9.16
C LEU A 67 -3.70 -8.82 8.80
N ALA A 68 -2.96 -9.43 7.87
CA ALA A 68 -1.68 -8.88 7.41
C ALA A 68 -1.85 -7.48 6.81
N HIS A 69 -2.87 -7.29 5.96
CA HIS A 69 -3.20 -5.96 5.42
C HIS A 69 -3.55 -4.96 6.53
N GLN A 70 -4.36 -5.36 7.51
CA GLN A 70 -4.72 -4.49 8.65
C GLN A 70 -3.51 -4.10 9.49
N LEU A 71 -2.59 -5.03 9.78
CA LEU A 71 -1.39 -4.76 10.57
C LEU A 71 -0.50 -3.71 9.90
N VAL A 72 -0.32 -3.78 8.58
CA VAL A 72 0.41 -2.74 7.83
C VAL A 72 -0.27 -1.38 7.97
N MET A 73 -1.60 -1.33 7.81
CA MET A 73 -2.35 -0.09 7.95
C MET A 73 -2.23 0.51 9.35
N GLU A 74 -2.32 -0.32 10.39
CA GLU A 74 -2.15 0.10 11.79
C GLU A 74 -0.73 0.63 12.06
N GLU A 75 0.31 -0.01 11.50
CA GLU A 75 1.69 0.45 11.63
C GLU A 75 1.89 1.83 11.00
N VAL A 76 1.38 2.03 9.78
CA VAL A 76 1.47 3.31 9.08
C VAL A 76 0.70 4.41 9.83
N MET A 77 -0.50 4.10 10.36
CA MET A 77 -1.32 5.05 11.11
C MET A 77 -0.67 5.57 12.39
N LYS A 78 0.37 4.91 12.93
CA LYS A 78 1.06 5.41 14.13
C LYS A 78 1.67 6.80 13.91
N ASN A 79 2.12 7.09 12.68
CA ASN A 79 2.87 8.31 12.37
C ASN A 79 2.27 9.09 11.19
N TYR A 80 1.35 8.51 10.42
CA TYR A 80 0.86 9.12 9.18
C TYR A 80 -0.66 9.08 9.06
N THR A 81 -1.23 10.20 8.61
CA THR A 81 -2.54 10.20 7.95
C THR A 81 -2.42 9.46 6.63
N LEU A 82 -3.34 8.52 6.37
CA LEU A 82 -3.31 7.68 5.17
C LEU A 82 -4.63 7.70 4.41
N LEU A 83 -4.55 7.41 3.11
CA LEU A 83 -5.69 7.11 2.25
C LEU A 83 -5.67 5.62 1.91
N PRO A 84 -6.62 4.81 2.38
CA PRO A 84 -6.65 3.39 2.10
C PRO A 84 -6.90 3.15 0.60
N VAL A 85 -6.17 2.21 0.02
CA VAL A 85 -6.44 1.68 -1.32
C VAL A 85 -7.28 0.40 -1.17
N ARG A 86 -8.05 0.06 -2.21
CA ARG A 86 -8.84 -1.18 -2.24
C ARG A 86 -7.96 -2.40 -1.96
N PHE A 87 -8.43 -3.31 -1.10
CA PHE A 87 -7.77 -4.58 -0.83
C PHE A 87 -7.54 -5.38 -2.13
N GLY A 88 -6.37 -6.00 -2.27
CA GLY A 88 -6.00 -6.76 -3.46
C GLY A 88 -5.50 -5.91 -4.63
N THR A 89 -5.19 -4.62 -4.42
CA THR A 89 -4.64 -3.77 -5.48
C THR A 89 -3.17 -4.09 -5.70
N ILE A 90 -2.82 -4.56 -6.90
CA ILE A 90 -1.46 -4.93 -7.29
C ILE A 90 -1.07 -4.14 -8.54
N ALA A 91 0.10 -3.50 -8.50
CA ALA A 91 0.76 -2.99 -9.70
C ALA A 91 1.66 -4.07 -10.30
N GLU A 92 1.49 -4.32 -11.58
CA GLU A 92 2.30 -5.24 -12.38
C GLU A 92 3.23 -4.50 -13.34
N SER A 93 4.24 -5.18 -13.88
CA SER A 93 4.99 -4.64 -15.00
C SER A 93 4.09 -4.58 -16.24
N LYS A 94 4.16 -3.49 -17.00
CA LYS A 94 3.42 -3.37 -18.27
C LYS A 94 4.25 -2.63 -19.29
N ASN A 95 4.37 -3.18 -20.50
CA ASN A 95 5.15 -2.60 -21.60
C ASN A 95 6.62 -2.30 -21.20
N GLY A 96 7.24 -3.16 -20.39
CA GLY A 96 8.62 -2.99 -19.91
C GLY A 96 8.79 -1.94 -18.80
N ILE A 97 7.71 -1.31 -18.33
CA ILE A 97 7.76 -0.34 -17.23
C ILE A 97 7.60 -1.08 -15.90
N ALA A 98 8.57 -0.90 -15.00
CA ALA A 98 8.55 -1.49 -13.67
C ALA A 98 7.30 -1.08 -12.86
N PRO A 99 6.76 -1.96 -12.00
CA PRO A 99 5.60 -1.66 -11.16
C PRO A 99 5.72 -0.35 -10.37
N GLU A 100 6.88 -0.08 -9.78
CA GLU A 100 7.17 1.10 -8.95
C GLU A 100 7.06 2.38 -9.77
N GLU A 101 7.61 2.37 -10.99
CA GLU A 101 7.52 3.50 -11.92
C GLU A 101 6.07 3.73 -12.38
N ARG A 102 5.31 2.65 -12.60
CA ARG A 102 3.88 2.76 -12.89
C ARG A 102 3.09 3.36 -11.72
N ILE A 103 3.40 2.98 -10.49
CA ILE A 103 2.78 3.55 -9.29
C ILE A 103 3.09 5.05 -9.22
N LYS A 104 4.36 5.43 -9.39
CA LYS A 104 4.79 6.83 -9.41
C LYS A 104 4.04 7.65 -10.46
N GLU A 105 4.05 7.22 -11.72
CA GLU A 105 3.50 8.00 -12.83
C GLU A 105 1.97 7.97 -12.90
N LYS A 106 1.33 6.82 -12.68
CA LYS A 106 -0.13 6.65 -12.88
C LYS A 106 -0.95 6.87 -11.62
N VAL A 107 -0.41 6.57 -10.44
CA VAL A 107 -1.13 6.72 -9.17
C VAL A 107 -0.77 8.06 -8.54
N LEU A 108 0.49 8.23 -8.13
CA LEU A 108 0.90 9.39 -7.34
C LEU A 108 0.86 10.68 -8.16
N LYS A 109 1.55 10.71 -9.30
CA LYS A 109 1.59 11.90 -10.17
C LYS A 109 0.27 12.14 -10.88
N GLY A 110 -0.35 11.08 -11.43
CA GLY A 110 -1.60 11.17 -12.17
C GLY A 110 -2.79 11.70 -11.36
N ARG A 111 -2.76 11.55 -10.03
CA ARG A 111 -3.85 11.95 -9.11
C ARG A 111 -3.35 12.83 -7.96
N TYR A 112 -2.20 13.49 -8.15
CA TYR A 112 -1.48 14.20 -7.10
C TYR A 112 -2.35 15.21 -6.35
N THR A 113 -2.99 16.13 -7.07
CA THR A 113 -3.84 17.18 -6.48
C THR A 113 -5.01 16.59 -5.69
N GLU A 114 -5.61 15.53 -6.20
CA GLU A 114 -6.74 14.85 -5.55
C GLU A 114 -6.31 14.21 -4.23
N PHE A 115 -5.25 13.39 -4.24
CA PHE A 115 -4.76 12.75 -3.02
C PHE A 115 -4.29 13.76 -1.98
N LYS A 116 -3.64 14.84 -2.40
CA LYS A 116 -3.20 15.89 -1.47
C LYS A 116 -4.38 16.59 -0.80
N ASN A 117 -5.45 16.85 -1.54
CA ASN A 117 -6.67 17.43 -0.95
C ASN A 117 -7.35 16.44 0.01
N LEU A 118 -7.48 15.17 -0.40
CA LEU A 118 -8.05 14.13 0.47
C LEU A 118 -7.25 13.94 1.77
N LEU A 119 -5.92 13.93 1.71
CA LEU A 119 -5.09 13.85 2.90
C LEU A 119 -5.30 15.05 3.84
N ARG A 120 -5.39 16.27 3.31
CA ARG A 120 -5.72 17.46 4.11
C ARG A 120 -7.09 17.37 4.77
N ASP A 121 -8.09 16.89 4.04
CA ASP A 121 -9.45 16.74 4.58
C ASP A 121 -9.49 15.69 5.70
N MET A 122 -8.73 14.60 5.55
CA MET A 122 -8.61 13.56 6.58
C MET A 122 -7.88 14.08 7.82
N ASP A 123 -6.79 14.83 7.63
CA ASP A 123 -6.01 15.42 8.72
C ASP A 123 -6.88 16.37 9.57
N ASN A 124 -7.62 17.27 8.91
CA ASN A 124 -8.55 18.19 9.57
C ASN A 124 -9.67 17.48 10.37
N LYS A 125 -10.09 16.28 9.93
CA LYS A 125 -11.08 15.47 10.67
C LYS A 125 -10.45 14.76 11.86
N ILE A 126 -9.23 14.24 11.71
CA ILE A 126 -8.48 13.57 12.79
C ILE A 126 -8.21 14.56 13.93
N PHE A 127 -7.84 15.81 13.63
CA PHE A 127 -7.61 16.84 14.66
C PHE A 127 -8.88 17.23 15.44
N ASN A 128 -10.06 17.18 14.83
CA ASN A 128 -11.33 17.47 15.51
C ASN A 128 -11.87 16.30 16.35
N ILE A 129 -11.24 15.13 16.24
CA ILE A 129 -11.64 13.91 16.95
C ILE A 129 -10.38 13.38 17.65
N CYS A 130 -9.99 14.05 18.74
CA CYS A 130 -8.98 13.54 19.67
C CYS A 130 -9.18 12.03 19.87
N PHE A 131 -8.30 11.19 19.33
CA PHE A 131 -8.47 9.74 19.24
C PHE A 131 -8.32 9.06 20.61
N PRO A 132 -9.35 8.39 21.16
CA PRO A 132 -9.15 7.06 21.68
C PRO A 132 -9.18 6.09 20.49
N LYS A 133 -8.18 5.21 20.44
CA LYS A 133 -8.02 4.15 19.45
C LYS A 133 -9.36 3.49 19.06
N ARG A 134 -9.57 3.30 17.75
CA ARG A 134 -10.68 2.63 17.05
C ARG A 134 -11.76 3.57 16.50
N ILE A 135 -11.61 3.94 15.23
CA ILE A 135 -12.74 3.93 14.29
C ILE A 135 -12.22 3.46 12.93
N PHE A 136 -12.56 2.19 12.65
CA PHE A 136 -12.50 1.57 11.34
C PHE A 136 -13.54 2.26 10.45
N ILE A 137 -13.11 2.92 9.38
CA ILE A 137 -13.99 3.20 8.24
C ILE A 137 -13.35 2.57 7.00
N MET A 138 -13.43 1.23 6.93
CA MET A 138 -13.52 0.58 5.63
C MET A 138 -14.92 0.86 5.09
N LEU A 139 -15.06 1.91 4.28
CA LEU A 139 -16.14 1.98 3.30
C LEU A 139 -15.51 2.15 1.93
N THR A 140 -15.31 0.99 1.32
CA THR A 140 -15.17 0.74 -0.11
C THR A 140 -16.16 1.60 -0.90
N VAL A 141 -15.66 2.35 -1.89
CA VAL A 141 -16.41 2.64 -3.13
C VAL A 141 -16.41 1.41 -4.03
#